data_AF-A0A7W0ZB60-F1
#
_entry.id   AF-A0A7W0ZB60-F1
#
_cell.length_a   1.000
_cell.length_b   1.000
_cell.length_c   1.000
_cell.angle_alpha   90.00
_cell.angle_beta   90.00
_cell.angle_gamma   90.00
#
_symmetry.space_group_name_H-M   'P 1'
#
loop_
_entity.id
_entity.type
_entity.pdbx_description
1 polymer ?
#
loop_
_entity_poly.entity_id
_entity_poly.type
_entity_poly.pdbx_seq_one_letter_code
_entity_poly.pdbx_strand_id
1 'polypeptide(L)'
;MIALVRTVEGAVAIDIEDELVLGETPVDVVPETVDLQLPRLVGASACGAVVIAVVDRRPPLLVSGDSGSTWREAGGGLPAGFAVAIDPENPDRVLYAARNRLYLSRDGGRFWRSLAPELPDIEAVRWA
;
A
#
# COMPACT_ATOMS: atom_id res chain seq x y z
N MET A 1 9.93 -7.05 -10.33
CA MET A 1 8.50 -6.57 -10.19
C MET A 1 8.55 -5.14 -9.72
N ILE A 2 7.93 -4.18 -10.41
CA ILE A 2 8.22 -2.77 -10.16
C ILE A 2 7.10 -2.06 -9.40
N ALA A 3 7.48 -1.31 -8.37
CA ALA A 3 6.62 -0.35 -7.70
C ALA A 3 7.14 1.07 -7.91
N LEU A 4 6.23 2.02 -8.02
CA LEU A 4 6.53 3.44 -8.01
C LEU A 4 6.08 4.01 -6.66
N VAL A 5 6.96 4.78 -6.02
CA VAL A 5 6.72 5.34 -4.68
C VAL A 5 6.93 6.85 -4.75
N ARG A 6 5.91 7.64 -4.41
CA ARG A 6 6.08 9.08 -4.16
C ARG A 6 6.49 9.29 -2.72
N THR A 7 7.53 10.09 -2.55
CA THR A 7 8.03 10.57 -1.28
C THR A 7 8.02 12.09 -1.27
N VAL A 8 8.27 12.68 -0.11
CA VAL A 8 8.46 14.14 0.04
C VAL A 8 9.62 14.72 -0.78
N GLU A 9 10.56 13.89 -1.25
CA GLU A 9 11.71 14.32 -2.05
C GLU A 9 11.52 14.08 -3.57
N GLY A 10 10.48 13.34 -3.95
CA GLY A 10 10.24 12.95 -5.34
C GLY A 10 9.76 11.51 -5.47
N ALA A 11 9.60 11.04 -6.70
CA ALA A 11 9.15 9.69 -7.00
C ALA A 11 10.34 8.78 -7.35
N VAL A 12 10.32 7.55 -6.85
CA VAL A 12 11.33 6.51 -7.13
C VAL A 12 10.70 5.23 -7.65
N ALA A 13 11.42 4.51 -8.50
CA ALA A 13 11.08 3.15 -8.90
C ALA A 13 11.86 2.14 -8.06
N ILE A 14 11.19 1.06 -7.64
CA ILE A 14 11.78 0.02 -6.81
C ILE A 14 11.46 -1.34 -7.43
N ASP A 15 12.48 -2.18 -7.60
CA ASP A 15 12.25 -3.60 -7.81
C ASP A 15 11.94 -4.27 -6.47
N ILE A 16 10.72 -4.76 -6.35
CA ILE A 16 10.18 -5.39 -5.14
C ILE A 16 10.70 -6.82 -4.96
N GLU A 17 11.15 -7.48 -6.02
CA GLU A 17 11.71 -8.82 -5.96
C GLU A 17 13.15 -8.78 -5.47
N ASP A 18 13.96 -7.90 -6.06
CA ASP A 18 15.38 -7.71 -5.68
C ASP A 18 15.56 -6.73 -4.52
N GLU A 19 14.49 -6.08 -4.08
CA GLU A 19 14.50 -5.07 -3.02
C GLU A 19 15.49 -3.93 -3.29
N LEU A 20 15.51 -3.47 -4.55
CA LEU A 20 16.47 -2.51 -5.07
C LEU A 20 15.77 -1.22 -5.52
N VAL A 21 16.25 -0.06 -5.04
CA VAL A 21 15.83 1.25 -5.56
C VAL A 21 16.53 1.48 -6.91
N LEU A 22 15.74 1.57 -7.97
CA LEU A 22 16.23 1.71 -9.35
C LEU A 22 16.58 3.15 -9.73
N GLY A 23 16.13 4.11 -8.91
CA GLY A 23 16.39 5.53 -9.08
C GLY A 23 15.11 6.37 -9.12
N GLU A 24 15.29 7.66 -9.34
CA GLU A 24 14.20 8.61 -9.51
C GLU A 24 13.41 8.32 -10.80
N THR A 25 12.12 8.63 -10.78
CA THR A 25 11.24 8.53 -11.94
C THR A 25 10.51 9.86 -12.15
N PRO A 26 10.38 10.33 -13.41
CA PRO A 26 9.56 11.51 -13.71
C PRO A 26 8.06 11.20 -13.63
N VAL A 27 7.69 9.93 -13.43
CA VAL A 27 6.29 9.49 -13.37
C VAL A 27 5.68 9.93 -12.05
N ASP A 28 4.63 10.75 -12.14
CA ASP A 28 3.85 11.12 -10.96
C ASP A 28 3.11 9.89 -10.40
N VAL A 29 3.19 9.72 -9.08
CA VAL A 29 2.50 8.68 -8.34
C VAL A 29 1.45 9.36 -7.49
N VAL A 30 0.24 9.40 -8.04
CA VAL A 30 -0.92 9.96 -7.37
C VAL A 30 -1.52 8.89 -6.44
N PRO A 31 -1.83 9.21 -5.16
CA PRO A 31 -2.53 8.30 -4.27
C PRO A 31 -3.83 7.83 -4.91
N GLU A 32 -4.07 6.53 -4.87
CA GLU A 32 -5.36 5.99 -5.28
C GLU A 32 -6.46 6.49 -4.32
N THR A 33 -7.53 7.06 -4.87
CA THR A 33 -8.68 7.54 -4.10
C THR A 33 -9.86 6.60 -4.33
N VAL A 34 -10.19 5.80 -3.32
CA VAL A 34 -11.42 5.01 -3.28
C VAL A 34 -12.41 5.75 -2.38
N ASP A 35 -13.58 6.10 -2.92
CA ASP A 35 -14.64 6.77 -2.15
C ASP A 35 -15.30 5.77 -1.19
N LEU A 36 -14.80 5.75 0.04
CA LEU A 36 -15.27 4.88 1.10
C LEU A 36 -15.79 5.73 2.26
N GLN A 37 -17.00 5.44 2.72
CA GLN A 37 -17.60 6.09 3.88
C GLN A 37 -17.07 5.49 5.19
N LEU A 38 -15.75 5.47 5.35
CA LEU A 38 -15.05 4.94 6.51
C LEU A 38 -14.50 6.07 7.39
N PRO A 39 -14.69 6.02 8.71
CA PRO A 39 -14.10 7.00 9.61
C PRO A 39 -12.56 6.87 9.61
N ARG A 40 -11.87 8.01 9.58
CA ARG A 40 -10.40 8.10 9.67
C ARG A 40 -9.67 7.36 8.53
N LEU A 41 -10.28 7.30 7.35
CA LEU A 41 -9.64 6.81 6.13
C LEU A 41 -8.40 7.65 5.80
N VAL A 42 -7.28 6.98 5.52
CA VAL A 42 -6.02 7.59 5.10
C VAL A 42 -5.80 7.37 3.60
N GLY A 43 -6.01 6.13 3.15
CA GLY A 43 -5.88 5.75 1.76
C GLY A 43 -6.53 4.39 1.52
N ALA A 44 -6.75 4.01 0.28
CA ALA A 44 -7.33 2.73 -0.06
C ALA A 44 -6.92 2.29 -1.46
N SER A 45 -7.00 0.99 -1.72
CA SER A 45 -6.81 0.41 -3.03
C SER A 45 -7.84 -0.70 -3.26
N ALA A 46 -8.32 -0.81 -4.49
CA ALA A 46 -9.34 -1.80 -4.87
C ALA A 46 -8.93 -2.62 -6.08
N CYS A 47 -9.26 -3.92 -6.05
CA CYS A 47 -9.13 -4.81 -7.20
C CYS A 47 -10.33 -5.78 -7.23
N GLY A 48 -11.22 -5.60 -8.21
CA GLY A 48 -12.48 -6.32 -8.25
C GLY A 48 -13.32 -6.06 -7.00
N ALA A 49 -13.70 -7.12 -6.28
CA ALA A 49 -14.45 -7.02 -5.02
C ALA A 49 -13.56 -6.81 -3.78
N VAL A 50 -12.24 -6.96 -3.92
CA VAL A 50 -11.31 -6.77 -2.82
C VAL A 50 -11.02 -5.29 -2.66
N VAL A 51 -11.18 -4.78 -1.44
CA VAL A 51 -10.79 -3.42 -1.07
C VAL A 51 -9.95 -3.49 0.19
N ILE A 52 -8.81 -2.81 0.18
CA ILE A 52 -7.97 -2.63 1.36
C ILE A 52 -7.92 -1.14 1.67
N ALA A 53 -8.35 -0.77 2.87
CA ALA A 53 -8.34 0.60 3.36
C ALA A 53 -7.32 0.73 4.50
N VAL A 54 -6.52 1.78 4.45
CA VAL A 54 -5.65 2.25 5.53
C VAL A 54 -6.43 3.24 6.37
N VAL A 55 -6.43 3.04 7.68
CA VAL A 55 -7.13 3.90 8.64
C VAL A 55 -6.18 4.37 9.73
N ASP A 56 -6.36 5.60 10.21
CA ASP A 56 -5.55 6.17 11.30
C ASP A 56 -5.99 5.59 12.66
N ARG A 57 -5.83 4.28 12.85
CA ARG A 57 -6.10 3.59 14.12
C ARG A 57 -5.31 2.29 14.17
N ARG A 58 -5.44 1.54 15.27
CA ARG A 58 -4.91 0.18 15.35
C ARG A 58 -6.05 -0.86 15.43
N PRO A 59 -5.94 -1.97 14.68
CA PRO A 59 -4.92 -2.20 13.65
C PRO A 59 -5.18 -1.29 12.41
N PRO A 60 -4.15 -0.99 11.59
CA PRO A 60 -4.19 0.11 10.63
C PRO A 60 -4.87 -0.24 9.30
N LEU A 61 -5.38 -1.47 9.13
CA LEU A 61 -6.04 -1.90 7.90
C LEU A 61 -7.47 -2.38 8.16
N LEU A 62 -8.33 -2.06 7.20
CA LEU A 62 -9.62 -2.68 7.00
C LEU A 62 -9.60 -3.38 5.64
N VAL A 63 -10.06 -4.64 5.60
CA VAL A 63 -10.15 -5.42 4.37
C VAL A 63 -11.60 -5.79 4.11
N SER A 64 -12.02 -5.63 2.87
CA SER A 64 -13.30 -6.07 2.35
C SER A 64 -13.07 -7.05 1.21
N GLY A 65 -13.90 -8.09 1.13
CA GLY A 65 -13.98 -8.99 -0.03
C GLY A 65 -15.27 -8.86 -0.83
N ASP A 66 -16.12 -7.89 -0.48
CA ASP A 66 -17.47 -7.70 -1.02
C ASP A 66 -17.73 -6.22 -1.40
N SER A 67 -16.72 -5.59 -2.01
CA SER A 67 -16.76 -4.22 -2.53
C SER A 67 -17.10 -3.15 -1.49
N GLY A 68 -16.72 -3.36 -0.24
CA GLY A 68 -16.88 -2.43 0.87
C GLY A 68 -18.19 -2.58 1.62
N SER A 69 -18.94 -3.65 1.37
CA SER A 69 -20.20 -3.93 2.07
C SER A 69 -19.94 -4.37 3.52
N THR A 70 -18.90 -5.18 3.74
CA THR A 70 -18.45 -5.59 5.06
C THR A 70 -16.94 -5.46 5.20
N TRP A 71 -16.49 -5.25 6.44
CA TRP A 71 -15.08 -4.96 6.73
C TRP A 71 -14.58 -5.82 7.87
N ARG A 72 -13.36 -6.35 7.71
CA ARG A 72 -12.60 -7.01 8.78
C ARG A 72 -11.34 -6.21 9.08
N GLU A 73 -10.98 -6.17 10.36
CA GLU A 73 -9.73 -5.56 10.79
C GLU A 73 -8.53 -6.44 10.42
N ALA A 74 -7.44 -5.82 9.96
CA ALA A 74 -6.21 -6.50 9.56
C ALA A 74 -4.98 -5.62 9.85
N GLY A 75 -3.77 -6.16 9.62
CA GLY A 75 -2.53 -5.42 9.82
C GLY A 75 -2.05 -5.38 11.27
N GLY A 76 -2.44 -6.37 12.09
CA GLY A 76 -1.87 -6.52 13.43
C GLY A 76 -0.35 -6.61 13.38
N GLY A 77 0.35 -5.70 14.06
CA GLY A 77 1.81 -5.60 14.06
C GLY A 77 2.39 -4.65 13.00
N LEU A 78 1.58 -4.14 12.06
CA LEU A 78 2.02 -3.07 11.17
C LEU A 78 2.12 -1.72 11.92
N PRO A 79 3.04 -0.83 11.50
CA PRO A 79 3.10 0.55 11.98
C PRO A 79 1.88 1.36 11.51
N ALA A 80 1.85 2.67 11.76
CA ALA A 80 0.88 3.55 11.12
C ALA A 80 1.13 3.61 9.61
N GLY A 81 0.05 3.60 8.83
CA GLY A 81 0.11 3.52 7.37
C GLY A 81 -0.28 4.83 6.71
N PHE A 82 0.24 5.04 5.52
CA PHE A 82 0.02 6.24 4.70
C PHE A 82 -0.58 5.89 3.34
N ALA A 83 -0.22 4.74 2.76
CA ALA A 83 -0.76 4.31 1.48
C ALA A 83 -0.78 2.76 1.38
N VAL A 84 -1.56 2.26 0.43
CA VAL A 84 -1.65 0.84 0.09
C VAL A 84 -1.87 0.70 -1.41
N ALA A 85 -1.36 -0.37 -2.03
CA ALA A 85 -1.58 -0.68 -3.44
C ALA A 85 -1.73 -2.19 -3.66
N ILE A 86 -2.84 -2.60 -4.27
CA ILE A 86 -3.08 -3.98 -4.72
C ILE A 86 -2.53 -4.12 -6.14
N ASP A 87 -1.79 -5.20 -6.41
CA ASP A 87 -1.30 -5.51 -7.76
C ASP A 87 -2.51 -5.93 -8.62
N PRO A 88 -2.85 -5.18 -9.69
CA PRO A 88 -4.01 -5.48 -10.52
C PRO A 88 -3.86 -6.79 -11.30
N GLU A 89 -2.63 -7.26 -11.55
CA GLU A 89 -2.36 -8.53 -12.22
C GLU A 89 -2.37 -9.71 -11.25
N ASN A 90 -2.13 -9.46 -9.95
CA ASN A 90 -2.16 -10.48 -8.91
C ASN A 90 -2.56 -9.91 -7.54
N PRO A 91 -3.86 -9.95 -7.17
CA PRO A 91 -4.37 -9.34 -5.94
C PRO A 91 -3.82 -9.90 -4.63
N ASP A 92 -3.12 -11.05 -4.65
CA ASP A 92 -2.42 -11.55 -3.46
C ASP A 92 -1.21 -10.68 -3.11
N ARG A 93 -0.66 -9.95 -4.08
CA ARG A 93 0.45 -9.02 -3.90
C ARG A 93 -0.08 -7.64 -3.52
N VAL A 94 0.27 -7.21 -2.32
CA VAL A 94 -0.16 -5.93 -1.79
C VAL A 94 1.04 -5.22 -1.18
N LEU A 95 1.23 -3.96 -1.56
CA LEU A 95 2.18 -3.06 -0.90
C LEU A 95 1.46 -2.23 0.13
N TYR A 96 2.06 -2.10 1.29
CA TYR A 96 1.65 -1.21 2.36
C TYR A 96 2.79 -0.25 2.68
N ALA A 97 2.51 1.04 2.60
CA ALA A 97 3.47 2.08 2.92
C ALA A 97 3.25 2.57 4.35
N ALA A 98 4.26 2.37 5.18
CA ALA A 98 4.42 3.12 6.42
C ALA A 98 5.13 4.45 6.13
N ARG A 99 5.59 5.13 7.18
CA ARG A 99 6.28 6.42 7.04
C ARG A 99 7.48 6.37 6.06
N ASN A 100 8.45 5.50 6.28
CA ASN A 100 9.72 5.47 5.55
C ASN A 100 10.06 4.06 5.01
N ARG A 101 9.09 3.14 5.04
CA ARG A 101 9.32 1.73 4.71
C ARG A 101 8.09 1.10 4.07
N LEU A 102 8.34 0.28 3.07
CA LEU A 102 7.34 -0.56 2.44
C LEU A 102 7.25 -1.93 3.10
N TYR A 103 6.04 -2.49 3.07
CA TYR A 103 5.75 -3.85 3.47
C TYR A 103 5.06 -4.56 2.30
N LEU A 104 5.45 -5.80 2.06
CA LEU A 104 4.86 -6.64 1.03
C LEU A 104 4.07 -7.77 1.68
N SER A 105 2.83 -7.93 1.22
CA SER A 105 2.06 -9.15 1.35
C SER A 105 2.10 -9.93 0.04
N ARG A 106 2.08 -11.27 0.13
CA ARG A 106 1.91 -12.18 -1.02
C ARG A 106 0.71 -13.11 -0.87
N ASP A 107 -0.22 -12.79 0.04
CA ASP A 107 -1.40 -13.58 0.36
C ASP A 107 -2.67 -12.75 0.62
N GLY A 108 -2.77 -11.58 -0.03
CA GLY A 108 -3.94 -10.71 0.04
C GLY A 108 -4.07 -9.93 1.36
N GLY A 109 -2.94 -9.64 1.99
CA GLY A 109 -2.82 -8.79 3.17
C GLY A 109 -2.96 -9.54 4.50
N ARG A 110 -2.77 -10.86 4.51
CA ARG A 110 -2.85 -11.67 5.74
C ARG A 110 -1.51 -11.67 6.47
N PHE A 111 -0.41 -11.86 5.75
CA PHE A 111 0.94 -11.76 6.29
C PHE A 111 1.74 -10.67 5.56
N TRP A 112 2.58 -9.98 6.33
CA TRP A 112 3.35 -8.84 5.86
C TRP A 112 4.81 -9.03 6.23
N ARG A 113 5.70 -8.72 5.28
CA ARG A 113 7.13 -8.60 5.53
C ARG A 113 7.59 -7.18 5.19
N SER A 114 8.48 -6.61 5.99
CA SER A 114 9.16 -5.37 5.62
C SER A 114 10.08 -5.61 4.44
N LEU A 115 10.14 -4.65 3.52
CA LEU A 115 11.19 -4.59 2.52
C LEU A 115 12.41 -3.86 3.09
N ALA A 116 13.59 -4.20 2.59
CA ALA A 116 14.87 -3.68 3.05
C ALA A 116 15.07 -2.17 2.75
N PRO A 117 14.67 -1.62 1.58
CA PRO A 117 14.83 -0.20 1.29
C PRO A 117 14.16 0.68 2.34
N GLU A 118 14.93 1.66 2.80
CA GLU A 118 14.42 2.79 3.56
C GLU A 118 14.33 3.99 2.63
N LEU A 119 13.22 4.72 2.72
CA LEU A 119 12.90 5.83 1.83
C LEU A 119 12.67 7.10 2.65
N PRO A 120 12.77 8.28 2.05
CA PRO A 120 12.16 9.49 2.62
C PRO A 120 10.66 9.28 2.88
N ASP A 121 10.04 10.20 3.63
CA ASP A 121 8.64 10.09 4.05
C ASP A 121 7.72 9.82 2.83
N ILE A 122 7.04 8.67 2.85
CA ILE A 122 6.25 8.13 1.74
C ILE A 122 4.84 8.74 1.77
N GLU A 123 4.38 9.18 0.61
CA GLU A 123 3.05 9.77 0.42
C GLU A 123 2.12 8.88 -0.40
N ALA A 124 2.66 8.13 -1.36
CA ALA A 124 1.87 7.29 -2.25
C ALA A 124 2.68 6.09 -2.76
N VAL A 125 2.00 5.00 -3.10
CA VAL A 125 2.59 3.82 -3.73
C VAL A 125 1.64 3.28 -4.79
N ARG A 126 2.18 2.77 -5.90
CA ARG A 126 1.43 1.99 -6.90
C ARG A 126 2.33 1.00 -7.61
N TRP A 127 1.72 0.00 -8.25
CA TRP A 127 2.39 -0.91 -9.16
C TRP A 127 2.62 -0.25 -10.53
N ALA A 128 3.69 -0.65 -11.22
CA ALA A 128 4.09 -0.14 -12.54
C ALA A 128 3.82 -1.15 -13.64
#